data_AF-A0A1F6TXY8-F1
#
_entry.id   AF-A0A1F6TXY8-F1
#
_cell.length_a   1.000
_cell.length_b   1.000
_cell.length_c   1.000
_cell.angle_alpha   90.00
_cell.angle_beta   90.00
_cell.angle_gamma   90.00
#
_symmetry.space_group_name_H-M   'P 1'
#
loop_
_entity.id
_entity.type
_entity.pdbx_description
1 polymer ?
#
loop_
_entity_poly.entity_id
_entity_poly.type
_entity_poly.pdbx_seq_one_letter_code
_entity_poly.pdbx_strand_id
1 'polypeptide(L)'
;MAAVVNTGTDEESRLPYWEIVEPGVSIRLVQRLPDQTRGFFQARGFSVEDSELIAQGCVFQTVFKNISASSEPSTIEYNLRDWVVRAAGARRGLKTREDWQKEWSARKAPQPAQLAFEWSLLPTRQTYRPGDYNWGMMLFGLKPGTGFDLDVVWHQDGKQRTARLKAVRCAADVHLKPGDL
;
A
#
# COMPACT_ATOMS: atom_id res chain seq x y z
N MET A 1 8.51 12.90 -19.65
CA MET A 1 9.33 11.69 -19.44
C MET A 1 8.49 10.68 -18.67
N ALA A 2 8.71 9.38 -18.89
CA ALA A 2 8.05 8.35 -18.10
C ALA A 2 8.78 8.17 -16.77
N ALA A 3 8.05 7.97 -15.68
CA ALA A 3 8.62 7.74 -14.35
C ALA A 3 9.59 6.54 -14.36
N VAL A 4 10.71 6.68 -13.65
CA VAL A 4 11.62 5.57 -13.41
C VAL A 4 10.96 4.64 -12.40
N VAL A 5 10.74 3.39 -12.82
CA VAL A 5 10.21 2.34 -11.97
C VAL A 5 11.33 1.36 -11.66
N ASN A 6 11.75 1.33 -10.40
CA ASN A 6 12.69 0.35 -9.88
C ASN A 6 11.92 -0.86 -9.35
N THR A 7 12.48 -2.05 -9.52
CA THR A 7 11.96 -3.28 -8.93
C THR A 7 13.12 -4.10 -8.40
N GLY A 8 12.86 -4.92 -7.39
CA GLY A 8 13.89 -5.77 -6.81
C GLY A 8 13.37 -6.59 -5.64
N THR A 9 14.29 -7.11 -4.84
CA THR A 9 13.99 -7.76 -3.56
C THR A 9 14.43 -6.84 -2.44
N ASP A 10 13.53 -6.60 -1.49
CA ASP A 10 13.79 -5.78 -0.32
C ASP A 10 14.69 -6.55 0.67
N GLU A 11 15.73 -5.89 1.20
CA GLU A 11 16.76 -6.58 1.98
C GLU A 11 16.25 -7.10 3.32
N GLU A 12 15.38 -6.33 3.98
CA GLU A 12 14.82 -6.66 5.29
C GLU A 12 13.74 -7.72 5.19
N SER A 13 12.74 -7.49 4.33
CA SER A 13 11.61 -8.42 4.20
C SER A 13 11.92 -9.63 3.34
N ARG A 14 12.96 -9.57 2.50
CA ARG A 14 13.29 -10.57 1.45
C ARG A 14 12.16 -10.76 0.44
N LEU A 15 11.27 -9.77 0.31
CA LEU A 15 10.11 -9.80 -0.59
C LEU A 15 10.27 -8.82 -1.76
N PRO A 16 9.57 -9.05 -2.88
CA PRO A 16 9.59 -8.14 -4.01
C PRO A 16 9.14 -6.72 -3.66
N TYR A 17 9.76 -5.71 -4.28
CA TYR A 17 9.30 -4.32 -4.22
C TYR A 17 9.18 -3.68 -5.61
N TRP A 18 8.37 -2.62 -5.66
CA TRP A 18 8.22 -1.72 -6.80
C TRP A 18 8.32 -0.28 -6.30
N GLU A 19 9.07 0.56 -6.99
CA GLU A 19 9.34 1.92 -6.54
C GLU A 19 9.31 2.92 -7.70
N ILE A 20 8.55 4.00 -7.53
CA ILE A 20 8.67 5.19 -8.36
C ILE A 20 9.68 6.12 -7.70
N VAL A 21 10.68 6.55 -8.48
CA VAL A 21 11.57 7.66 -8.10
C VAL A 21 11.47 8.74 -9.17
N GLU A 22 11.03 9.92 -8.75
CA GLU A 22 10.90 11.13 -9.58
C GLU A 22 11.55 12.30 -8.83
N PRO A 23 11.88 13.43 -9.49
CA PRO A 23 12.46 14.58 -8.82
C PRO A 23 11.64 15.05 -7.61
N GLY A 24 12.18 14.84 -6.42
CA GLY A 24 11.59 15.22 -5.14
C GLY A 24 10.66 14.19 -4.50
N VAL A 25 10.36 13.06 -5.13
CA VAL A 25 9.45 12.04 -4.56
C VAL A 25 9.95 10.60 -4.73
N SER A 26 9.77 9.78 -3.69
CA SER A 26 9.89 8.32 -3.76
C SER A 26 8.61 7.67 -3.21
N ILE A 27 8.09 6.70 -3.96
CA ILE A 27 6.89 5.92 -3.59
C ILE A 27 7.23 4.45 -3.79
N ARG A 28 7.40 3.72 -2.69
CA ARG A 28 7.84 2.32 -2.69
C ARG A 28 6.77 1.42 -2.10
N LEU A 29 6.46 0.34 -2.81
CA LEU A 29 5.56 -0.73 -2.41
C LEU A 29 6.40 -1.98 -2.19
N VAL A 30 6.49 -2.43 -0.94
CA VAL A 30 7.08 -3.72 -0.57
C VAL A 30 5.95 -4.71 -0.38
N GLN A 31 6.05 -5.85 -1.06
CA GLN A 31 5.05 -6.91 -0.97
C GLN A 31 4.94 -7.43 0.46
N ARG A 32 3.73 -7.82 0.87
CA ARG A 32 3.48 -8.47 2.16
C ARG A 32 2.77 -9.81 1.96
N LEU A 33 3.22 -10.84 2.66
CA LEU A 33 2.65 -12.18 2.54
C LEU A 33 1.27 -12.28 3.22
N PRO A 34 0.35 -13.13 2.71
CA PRO A 34 -0.91 -13.41 3.37
C PRO A 34 -0.74 -13.93 4.80
N ASP A 35 0.21 -14.82 5.07
CA ASP A 35 0.47 -15.33 6.43
C ASP A 35 0.95 -14.24 7.40
N GLN A 36 1.90 -13.39 6.97
CA GLN A 36 2.33 -12.24 7.76
C GLN A 36 1.14 -11.31 8.05
N THR A 37 0.22 -11.19 7.09
CA THR A 37 -0.98 -10.37 7.21
C THR A 37 -1.98 -10.94 8.21
N ARG A 38 -2.30 -12.23 8.12
CA ARG A 38 -3.13 -12.96 9.09
C ARG A 38 -2.60 -12.76 10.50
N GLY A 39 -1.33 -13.12 10.75
CA GLY A 39 -0.74 -13.08 12.09
C GLY A 39 -0.77 -11.68 12.71
N PHE A 40 -0.49 -10.65 11.92
CA PHE A 40 -0.48 -9.26 12.41
C PHE A 40 -1.85 -8.76 12.86
N PHE A 41 -2.92 -9.09 12.11
CA PHE A 41 -4.27 -8.61 12.42
C PHE A 41 -4.94 -9.47 13.50
N GLN A 42 -4.68 -10.78 13.54
CA GLN A 42 -5.11 -11.62 14.66
C GLN A 42 -4.48 -11.15 15.98
N ALA A 43 -3.19 -10.81 15.98
CA ALA A 43 -2.50 -10.25 17.14
C ALA A 43 -3.06 -8.88 17.60
N ARG A 44 -3.89 -8.22 16.77
CA ARG A 44 -4.59 -6.96 17.07
C ARG A 44 -6.06 -7.14 17.43
N GLY A 45 -6.49 -8.40 17.61
CA GLY A 45 -7.84 -8.73 18.06
C GLY A 45 -8.88 -8.88 16.95
N PHE A 46 -8.47 -8.96 15.68
CA PHE A 46 -9.38 -9.44 14.64
C PHE A 46 -9.66 -10.93 14.81
N SER A 47 -10.88 -11.35 14.43
CA SER A 47 -11.22 -12.76 14.32
C SER A 47 -10.35 -13.45 13.25
N VAL A 48 -10.32 -14.78 13.26
CA VAL A 48 -9.69 -15.56 12.19
C VAL A 48 -10.31 -15.23 10.83
N GLU A 49 -11.65 -15.12 10.78
CA GLU A 49 -12.39 -14.80 9.56
C GLU A 49 -12.04 -13.41 9.01
N ASP A 50 -12.05 -12.37 9.86
CA ASP A 50 -11.75 -11.01 9.41
C ASP A 50 -10.28 -10.85 9.02
N SER A 51 -9.37 -11.48 9.76
CA SER A 51 -7.95 -11.48 9.42
C SER A 51 -7.68 -12.18 8.10
N GLU A 52 -8.45 -13.23 7.80
CA GLU A 52 -8.39 -13.93 6.52
C GLU A 52 -8.92 -13.04 5.38
N LEU A 53 -10.03 -12.32 5.59
CA LEU A 53 -10.54 -11.35 4.62
C LEU A 53 -9.46 -10.31 4.25
N ILE A 54 -8.71 -9.84 5.24
CA ILE A 54 -7.61 -8.88 5.02
C ILE A 54 -6.46 -9.53 4.26
N ALA A 55 -6.03 -10.73 4.66
CA ALA A 55 -4.91 -11.45 4.05
C ALA A 55 -5.15 -11.81 2.58
N GLN A 56 -6.40 -12.12 2.22
CA GLN A 56 -6.81 -12.36 0.84
C GLN A 56 -6.91 -11.07 -0.01
N GLY A 57 -6.76 -9.90 0.61
CA GLY A 57 -6.98 -8.59 -0.01
C GLY A 57 -5.78 -7.99 -0.76
N CYS A 58 -4.69 -8.74 -0.94
CA CYS A 58 -3.43 -8.28 -1.55
C CYS A 58 -2.87 -7.03 -0.85
N VAL A 59 -1.96 -7.25 0.10
CA VAL A 59 -1.44 -6.21 0.99
C VAL A 59 -0.01 -5.84 0.62
N PHE A 60 0.29 -4.55 0.62
CA PHE A 60 1.64 -4.03 0.49
C PHE A 60 1.94 -3.07 1.64
N GLN A 61 3.18 -3.11 2.12
CA GLN A 61 3.72 -2.01 2.90
C GLN A 61 4.16 -0.92 1.94
N THR A 62 3.62 0.28 2.12
CA THR A 62 3.90 1.44 1.27
C THR A 62 4.70 2.44 2.06
N VAL A 63 5.73 2.98 1.44
CA VAL A 63 6.55 4.07 1.96
C VAL A 63 6.49 5.22 0.96
N PHE A 64 6.03 6.38 1.42
CA PHE A 64 5.94 7.58 0.61
C PHE A 64 6.85 8.63 1.26
N LYS A 65 7.86 9.09 0.52
CA LYS A 65 8.87 10.05 0.97
C LYS A 65 8.88 11.29 0.09
N ASN A 66 8.97 12.45 0.72
CA ASN A 66 9.41 13.67 0.06
C ASN A 66 10.94 13.73 0.13
N ILE A 67 11.58 13.50 -1.01
CA ILE A 67 13.05 13.49 -1.18
C ILE A 67 13.55 14.77 -1.85
N SER A 68 12.75 15.85 -1.87
CA SER A 68 13.22 17.13 -2.42
C SER A 68 14.40 17.67 -1.61
N ALA A 69 15.41 18.17 -2.32
CA ALA A 69 16.60 18.72 -1.70
C ALA A 69 16.26 20.03 -0.99
N SER A 70 16.96 20.34 0.10
CA SER A 70 16.76 21.61 0.82
C SER A 70 17.07 22.84 -0.04
N SER A 71 17.88 22.70 -1.10
CA SER A 71 18.17 23.76 -2.07
C SER A 71 17.03 24.02 -3.05
N GLU A 72 16.15 23.04 -3.28
CA GLU A 72 14.99 23.11 -4.18
C GLU A 72 13.79 22.42 -3.52
N PRO A 73 13.27 22.98 -2.42
CA PRO A 73 12.22 22.35 -1.65
C PRO A 73 10.91 22.33 -2.43
N SER A 74 10.20 21.21 -2.38
CA SER A 74 8.83 21.12 -2.89
C SER A 74 7.91 20.50 -1.85
N THR A 75 6.67 20.95 -1.78
CA THR A 75 5.64 20.31 -0.96
C THR A 75 4.92 19.26 -1.80
N ILE A 76 4.71 18.08 -1.22
CA ILE A 76 3.98 16.99 -1.87
C ILE A 76 2.67 16.75 -1.15
N GLU A 77 1.61 16.57 -1.92
CA GLU A 77 0.29 16.22 -1.43
C GLU A 77 -0.25 15.02 -2.21
N TYR A 78 -0.95 14.12 -1.54
CA TYR A 78 -1.67 13.06 -2.23
C TYR A 78 -3.04 12.81 -1.61
N ASN A 79 -3.88 12.15 -2.41
CA ASN A 79 -5.15 11.59 -2.00
C ASN A 79 -5.29 10.20 -2.65
N LEU A 80 -5.37 9.15 -1.84
CA LEU A 80 -5.44 7.76 -2.32
C LEU A 80 -6.68 7.49 -3.17
N ARG A 81 -7.72 8.32 -3.07
CA ARG A 81 -8.92 8.22 -3.93
C ARG A 81 -8.65 8.56 -5.40
N ASP A 82 -7.54 9.23 -5.69
CA ASP A 82 -7.16 9.59 -7.05
C ASP A 82 -6.34 8.49 -7.75
N TRP A 83 -5.95 7.44 -7.00
CA TRP A 83 -5.16 6.33 -7.50
C TRP A 83 -6.06 5.26 -8.11
N VAL A 84 -5.56 4.57 -9.14
CA VAL A 84 -6.33 3.58 -9.89
C VAL A 84 -5.59 2.27 -10.03
N VAL A 85 -6.20 1.20 -9.54
CA VAL A 85 -5.77 -0.17 -9.73
C VAL A 85 -6.29 -0.68 -11.06
N ARG A 86 -5.42 -1.28 -11.87
CA ARG A 86 -5.76 -1.87 -13.16
C ARG A 86 -5.44 -3.36 -13.13
N ALA A 87 -6.47 -4.19 -13.12
CA ALA A 87 -6.32 -5.65 -13.08
C ALA A 87 -7.44 -6.31 -13.89
N ALA A 88 -7.11 -7.38 -14.62
CA ALA A 88 -8.07 -8.17 -15.41
C ALA A 88 -9.01 -7.31 -16.30
N GLY A 89 -8.46 -6.29 -16.96
CA GLY A 89 -9.23 -5.38 -17.84
C GLY A 89 -10.12 -4.36 -17.12
N ALA A 90 -10.21 -4.40 -15.78
CA ALA A 90 -11.00 -3.46 -14.98
C ALA A 90 -10.12 -2.36 -14.37
N ARG A 91 -10.75 -1.21 -14.11
CA ARG A 91 -10.18 -0.07 -13.37
C ARG A 91 -10.96 0.11 -12.08
N ARG A 92 -10.28 0.19 -10.93
CA ARG A 92 -10.89 0.31 -9.61
C ARG A 92 -10.15 1.34 -8.77
N GLY A 93 -10.88 2.11 -7.97
CA GLY A 93 -10.28 2.94 -6.93
C GLY A 93 -9.80 2.08 -5.76
N LEU A 94 -8.90 2.63 -4.96
CA LEU A 94 -8.48 2.01 -3.70
C LEU A 94 -9.54 2.18 -2.62
N LYS A 95 -9.70 1.16 -1.78
CA LYS A 95 -10.45 1.31 -0.52
C LYS A 95 -9.59 2.10 0.46
N THR A 96 -10.15 3.17 1.00
CA THR A 96 -9.45 4.04 1.95
C THR A 96 -9.70 3.61 3.39
N ARG A 97 -9.04 4.26 4.36
CA ARG A 97 -9.27 4.03 5.79
C ARG A 97 -10.75 4.16 6.17
N GLU A 98 -11.42 5.17 5.62
CA GLU A 98 -12.83 5.46 5.88
C GLU A 98 -13.77 4.41 5.25
N ASP A 99 -13.38 3.82 4.12
CA ASP A 99 -14.16 2.73 3.50
C ASP A 99 -14.07 1.46 4.35
N TRP A 100 -12.87 1.15 4.86
CA TRP A 100 -12.64 0.01 5.76
C TRP A 100 -13.30 0.19 7.13
N GLN A 101 -13.28 1.40 7.70
CA GLN A 101 -13.97 1.68 8.96
C GLN A 101 -15.46 1.33 8.89
N LYS A 102 -16.13 1.67 7.77
CA LYS A 102 -17.53 1.31 7.53
C LYS A 102 -17.71 -0.20 7.46
N GLU A 103 -16.81 -0.90 6.77
CA GLU A 103 -16.84 -2.36 6.68
C GLU A 103 -16.67 -3.03 8.04
N TRP A 104 -15.68 -2.59 8.84
CA TRP A 104 -15.45 -3.15 10.16
C TRP A 104 -16.58 -2.86 11.15
N SER A 105 -17.19 -1.69 11.05
CA SER A 105 -18.39 -1.35 11.81
C SER A 105 -19.56 -2.28 11.44
N ALA A 106 -19.79 -2.52 10.14
CA ALA A 106 -20.85 -3.41 9.67
C ALA A 106 -20.61 -4.87 10.08
N ARG A 107 -19.35 -5.31 10.09
CA ARG A 107 -18.92 -6.64 10.54
C ARG A 107 -18.85 -6.77 12.07
N LYS A 108 -19.05 -5.68 12.81
CA LYS A 108 -18.97 -5.63 14.28
C LYS A 108 -17.61 -6.10 14.82
N ALA A 109 -16.52 -5.80 14.09
CA ALA A 109 -15.17 -6.11 14.56
C ALA A 109 -14.88 -5.34 15.87
N PRO A 110 -14.05 -5.89 16.80
CA PRO A 110 -13.76 -5.22 18.07
C PRO A 110 -13.17 -3.82 17.85
N GLN A 111 -13.64 -2.82 18.61
CA GLN A 111 -13.18 -1.42 18.46
C GLN A 111 -11.65 -1.26 18.50
N PRO A 112 -10.91 -1.92 19.41
CA PRO A 112 -9.44 -1.85 19.41
C PRO A 112 -8.82 -2.38 18.10
N ALA A 113 -9.41 -3.42 17.52
CA ALA A 113 -8.95 -3.99 16.25
C ALA A 113 -9.22 -3.01 15.09
N GLN A 114 -10.38 -2.35 15.06
CA GLN A 114 -10.68 -1.32 14.06
C GLN A 114 -9.67 -0.17 14.10
N LEU A 115 -9.35 0.33 15.30
CA LEU A 115 -8.38 1.40 15.49
C LEU A 115 -6.97 0.96 15.06
N ALA A 116 -6.56 -0.24 15.45
CA ALA A 116 -5.27 -0.79 15.06
C ALA A 116 -5.17 -0.99 13.52
N PHE A 117 -6.27 -1.35 12.87
CA PHE A 117 -6.34 -1.44 11.41
C PHE A 117 -6.19 -0.05 10.77
N GLU A 118 -6.97 0.93 11.22
CA GLU A 118 -6.91 2.30 10.70
C GLU A 118 -5.49 2.87 10.77
N TRP A 119 -4.82 2.69 11.91
CA TRP A 119 -3.45 3.17 12.12
C TRP A 119 -2.39 2.37 11.35
N SER A 120 -2.70 1.13 10.96
CA SER A 120 -1.80 0.32 10.13
C SER A 120 -1.81 0.72 8.66
N LEU A 121 -2.88 1.35 8.17
CA LEU A 121 -3.00 1.74 6.76
C LEU A 121 -2.20 3.00 6.43
N LEU A 122 -1.90 3.25 5.17
CA LEU A 122 -1.45 4.58 4.73
C LEU A 122 -2.61 5.60 4.87
N PRO A 123 -2.37 6.86 5.29
CA PRO A 123 -3.41 7.88 5.35
C PRO A 123 -4.10 8.08 4.00
N THR A 124 -5.40 8.37 4.01
CA THR A 124 -6.15 8.64 2.79
C THR A 124 -5.66 9.90 2.08
N ARG A 125 -5.30 10.93 2.85
CA ARG A 125 -4.76 12.20 2.38
C ARG A 125 -3.61 12.63 3.27
N GLN A 126 -2.58 13.22 2.68
CA GLN A 126 -1.44 13.71 3.43
C GLN A 126 -0.69 14.79 2.65
N THR A 127 -0.07 15.70 3.40
CA THR A 127 0.91 16.68 2.91
C THR A 127 2.27 16.36 3.53
N TYR A 128 3.32 16.40 2.73
CA TYR A 128 4.72 16.19 3.12
C TYR A 128 5.56 17.39 2.72
N ARG A 129 6.25 17.97 3.71
CA ARG A 129 7.35 18.91 3.51
C ARG A 129 8.64 18.16 3.13
N PRO A 130 9.68 18.85 2.64
CA PRO A 130 10.96 18.22 2.35
C PRO A 130 11.48 17.39 3.52
N GLY A 131 11.83 16.12 3.27
CA GLY A 131 12.30 15.18 4.29
C GLY A 131 11.20 14.42 5.04
N ASP A 132 9.95 14.86 4.96
CA ASP A 132 8.83 14.12 5.55
C ASP A 132 8.62 12.79 4.83
N TYR A 133 8.24 11.78 5.61
CA TYR A 133 7.79 10.51 5.09
C TYR A 133 6.70 9.91 5.96
N ASN A 134 5.94 8.99 5.38
CA ASN A 134 5.12 8.07 6.14
C ASN A 134 5.20 6.68 5.54
N TRP A 135 4.80 5.71 6.35
CA TRP A 135 4.62 4.34 5.95
C TRP A 135 3.25 3.82 6.37
N GLY A 136 2.77 2.81 5.68
CA GLY A 136 1.49 2.19 6.02
C GLY A 136 1.10 1.14 5.01
N MET A 137 0.15 0.30 5.38
CA MET A 137 -0.36 -0.75 4.52
C MET A 137 -1.36 -0.19 3.51
N MET A 138 -1.36 -0.78 2.33
CA MET A 138 -2.40 -0.58 1.31
C MET A 138 -2.96 -1.93 0.90
N LEU A 139 -4.28 -2.00 0.75
CA LEU A 139 -5.00 -3.21 0.34
C LEU A 139 -5.62 -2.95 -1.02
N PHE A 140 -5.30 -3.81 -1.99
CA PHE A 140 -5.72 -3.63 -3.38
C PHE A 140 -7.05 -4.33 -3.71
N GLY A 141 -7.55 -5.18 -2.80
CA GLY A 141 -8.80 -5.93 -3.01
C GLY A 141 -8.70 -6.91 -4.17
N LEU A 142 -7.49 -7.42 -4.42
CA LEU A 142 -7.19 -8.41 -5.46
C LEU A 142 -6.84 -9.73 -4.80
N LYS A 143 -7.17 -10.85 -5.47
CA LYS A 143 -6.82 -12.19 -4.98
C LYS A 143 -5.30 -12.36 -4.91
N PRO A 144 -4.78 -13.21 -4.00
CA PRO A 144 -3.36 -13.56 -3.98
C PRO A 144 -2.83 -14.01 -5.35
N GLY A 145 -1.57 -13.68 -5.63
CA GLY A 145 -0.90 -14.00 -6.90
C GLY A 145 -1.34 -13.16 -8.13
N THR A 146 -2.37 -12.32 -7.99
CA THR A 146 -2.86 -11.47 -9.10
C THR A 146 -1.82 -10.44 -9.52
N GLY A 147 -1.61 -10.28 -10.83
CA GLY A 147 -0.85 -9.18 -11.41
C GLY A 147 -1.71 -7.95 -11.70
N PHE A 148 -1.18 -6.75 -11.51
CA PHE A 148 -1.88 -5.48 -11.74
C PHE A 148 -0.92 -4.34 -12.08
N ASP A 149 -1.46 -3.26 -12.64
CA ASP A 149 -0.78 -1.96 -12.72
C ASP A 149 -1.44 -0.99 -11.72
N LEU A 150 -0.67 -0.02 -11.21
CA LEU A 150 -1.15 1.03 -10.33
C LEU A 150 -0.85 2.40 -10.93
N ASP A 151 -1.89 3.17 -11.20
CA ASP A 151 -1.78 4.60 -11.47
C ASP A 151 -1.68 5.35 -10.13
N VAL A 152 -0.57 6.06 -9.96
CA VAL A 152 -0.26 6.85 -8.78
C VAL A 152 -0.38 8.33 -9.13
N VAL A 153 -1.10 9.08 -8.29
CA VAL A 153 -1.32 10.52 -8.47
C VAL A 153 -0.87 11.26 -7.21
N TRP A 154 -0.11 12.33 -7.40
CA TRP A 154 0.27 13.27 -6.34
C TRP A 154 0.31 14.69 -6.90
N HIS A 155 0.30 15.69 -6.03
CA HIS A 155 0.54 17.07 -6.37
C HIS A 155 1.89 17.49 -5.80
N GLN A 156 2.66 18.23 -6.57
CA GLN A 156 3.93 18.79 -6.18
C GLN A 156 3.91 20.29 -6.49
N ASP A 157 3.97 21.11 -5.43
CA ASP A 157 3.77 22.56 -5.49
C ASP A 157 2.50 22.95 -6.27
N GLY A 158 1.39 22.27 -5.96
CA GLY A 158 0.09 22.46 -6.60
C GLY A 158 -0.05 21.88 -8.01
N LYS A 159 1.01 21.35 -8.61
CA LYS A 159 0.95 20.72 -9.95
C LYS A 159 0.71 19.23 -9.82
N GLN A 160 -0.36 18.74 -10.45
CA GLN A 160 -0.63 17.31 -10.51
C GLN A 160 0.48 16.58 -11.29
N ARG A 161 0.93 15.47 -10.72
CA ARG A 161 1.88 14.52 -11.27
C ARG A 161 1.27 13.13 -11.25
N THR A 162 1.69 12.32 -12.21
CA THR A 162 1.19 10.95 -12.36
C THR A 162 2.31 10.03 -12.78
N ALA A 163 2.35 8.85 -12.19
CA ALA A 163 3.23 7.76 -12.59
C ALA A 163 2.45 6.45 -12.61
N ARG A 164 2.99 5.43 -13.28
CA ARG A 164 2.41 4.09 -13.29
C ARG A 164 3.44 3.07 -12.86
N LEU A 165 3.13 2.31 -11.81
CA LEU A 165 3.79 1.05 -11.53
C LEU A 165 3.16 -0.01 -12.44
N LYS A 166 3.99 -0.67 -13.25
CA LYS A 166 3.55 -1.74 -14.15
C LYS A 166 3.93 -3.10 -13.61
N ALA A 167 3.13 -4.11 -13.94
CA ALA A 167 3.40 -5.51 -13.61
C ALA A 167 3.69 -5.73 -12.11
N VAL A 168 2.97 -5.02 -11.25
CA VAL A 168 2.95 -5.29 -9.81
C VAL A 168 2.27 -6.65 -9.60
N ARG A 169 2.74 -7.42 -8.62
CA ARG A 169 2.21 -8.75 -8.34
C ARG A 169 1.89 -8.91 -6.87
N CYS A 170 0.65 -9.29 -6.56
CA CYS A 170 0.24 -9.69 -5.22
C CYS A 170 1.02 -10.94 -4.79
N ALA A 171 1.37 -11.03 -3.50
CA ALA A 171 1.93 -12.26 -2.94
C ALA A 171 0.96 -13.42 -3.19
N ALA A 172 1.50 -14.60 -3.53
CA ALA A 172 0.71 -15.82 -3.54
C ALA A 172 0.38 -16.21 -2.09
N ASP A 173 -0.78 -16.82 -1.87
CA ASP A 173 -1.07 -17.44 -0.60
C ASP A 173 -0.52 -18.86 -0.63
N VAL A 174 0.74 -18.99 -0.21
CA VAL A 174 1.42 -20.27 -0.07
C VAL A 174 1.69 -20.48 1.41
N HIS A 175 1.06 -21.49 2.00
CA HIS A 175 1.44 -21.98 3.32
C HIS A 175 2.75 -22.76 3.16
N LEU A 176 3.88 -22.09 3.36
CA LEU A 176 5.16 -22.76 3.47
C LEU A 176 5.20 -23.50 4.81
N LYS A 177 5.43 -24.82 4.79
CA LYS A 177 5.61 -25.57 6.04
C LYS A 177 6.94 -25.15 6.65
N PRO A 178 7.08 -25.17 8.00
CA PRO A 178 8.37 -24.98 8.63
C PRO A 178 9.36 -26.03 8.07
N GLY A 179 10.39 -25.58 7.34
CA GLY A 179 11.40 -26.44 6.70
C GLY A 179 11.54 -26.30 5.19
N ASP A 180 10.63 -25.58 4.51
CA ASP A 180 10.68 -25.39 3.05
C ASP A 180 11.42 -24.10 2.61
N LEU A 181 12.28 -23.54 3.48
CA LEU A 181 13.15 -22.38 3.20
C LEU A 181 14.57 -22.81 2.85
#